data_AF-A0AAD9K4T4-F1
#
_entry.id   AF-A0AAD9K4T4-F1
#
_cell.length_a   1.000
_cell.length_b   1.000
_cell.length_c   1.000
_cell.angle_alpha   90.00
_cell.angle_beta   90.00
_cell.angle_gamma   90.00
#
_symmetry.space_group_name_H-M   'P 1'
#
loop_
_entity.id
_entity.type
_entity.pdbx_description
1 polymer ?
#
loop_
_entity_poly.entity_id
_entity_poly.type
_entity_poly.pdbx_seq_one_letter_code
_entity_poly.pdbx_strand_id
1 'polypeptide(L)'
;MITNSELEEDKNALNAKLSHLAWYHGNISRTLAETRLDRFTEEGMFLIRQNMLCPTEFVLSLFHDGKCYHYMIENIADDYYFKMPKGDPHEGLDNLVKYHHEAEHGLPSRLLSPCPEGTLPPSYSITVGYTNLLHAAVNEGNTNLVKSILCNKRCPDLNWKDETGITALHLACMQGKEEIALCLLQCDSIKVNVLDVDGYTPLHRACQSNHSTLVRMLIKANANPQKSHKETQNVPLHEAALGGHKATVKNATAILMDKGMQSGYFLVRRSDVDKKIKLFYFTSGPLLQSIEMFVEHYCCYYDGLPHLLTHAIDKDGVVRSMENGAIVDKVSLNPVMVEALPPRLKPPTGKDFLEIKLQDLELGAELGQGEYGSVLRGKWKMPHLSGEVEWQAVAIKTLNEDLVTNDTESFLAEAKVMLNFDHPCIVRLIGVCHGPPLMLIQELLPNGSLLDFLLDYPERINLRSDIFRWAGQIAMGMNYLESKKFVHRDLAARNILLKDKTKVVEMIERGERLSRPNNCPENVYAKMLQCWQYEPMDRPAFKTLFNFFKSMMVYTNVK
;
A
#
# COMPACT_ATOMS: atom_id res chain seq x y z
N MET A 1 -33.88 -8.95 27.76
CA MET A 1 -32.54 -9.47 27.44
C MET A 1 -32.74 -10.63 26.50
N ILE A 2 -31.91 -10.79 25.46
CA ILE A 2 -31.90 -12.05 24.70
C ILE A 2 -31.41 -13.15 25.66
N THR A 3 -32.06 -14.30 25.67
CA THR A 3 -31.63 -15.45 26.46
C THR A 3 -30.48 -16.17 25.77
N ASN A 4 -29.63 -16.86 26.55
CA ASN A 4 -28.59 -17.72 25.97
C ASN A 4 -29.18 -18.90 25.17
N SER A 5 -30.44 -19.28 25.42
CA SER A 5 -31.18 -20.29 24.66
C SER A 5 -31.51 -19.83 23.24
N GLU A 6 -32.13 -18.65 23.08
CA GLU A 6 -32.49 -18.11 21.76
C GLU A 6 -31.24 -17.97 20.86
N LEU A 7 -30.13 -17.47 21.42
CA LEU A 7 -28.84 -17.36 20.72
C LEU A 7 -28.22 -18.70 20.30
N GLU A 8 -28.50 -19.80 21.02
CA GLU A 8 -27.93 -21.11 20.72
C GLU A 8 -28.84 -21.94 19.81
N GLU A 9 -30.17 -21.75 19.85
CA GLU A 9 -31.12 -22.34 18.91
C GLU A 9 -30.93 -21.79 17.49
N ASP A 10 -30.84 -20.47 17.34
CA ASP A 10 -30.53 -19.80 16.07
C ASP A 10 -29.22 -20.36 15.48
N LYS A 11 -28.18 -20.42 16.31
CA LYS A 11 -26.84 -20.95 15.98
C LYS A 11 -26.87 -22.42 15.56
N ASN A 12 -27.74 -23.25 16.13
CA ASN A 12 -27.87 -24.65 15.72
C ASN A 12 -28.59 -24.80 14.37
N ALA A 13 -29.63 -24.01 14.10
CA ALA A 13 -30.29 -23.97 12.80
C ALA A 13 -29.35 -23.43 11.70
N LEU A 14 -28.52 -22.43 12.03
CA LEU A 14 -27.42 -21.92 11.21
C LEU A 14 -26.40 -23.02 10.88
N ASN A 15 -25.85 -23.69 11.88
CA ASN A 15 -24.83 -24.73 11.67
C ASN A 15 -25.33 -25.85 10.74
N ALA A 16 -26.62 -26.18 10.79
CA ALA A 16 -27.23 -27.12 9.85
C ALA A 16 -27.22 -26.59 8.40
N LYS A 17 -27.70 -25.35 8.16
CA LYS A 17 -27.68 -24.69 6.83
C LYS A 17 -26.25 -24.57 6.27
N LEU A 18 -25.28 -24.27 7.13
CA LEU A 18 -23.91 -23.91 6.77
C LEU A 18 -22.94 -25.10 6.79
N SER A 19 -23.44 -26.32 6.98
CA SER A 19 -22.68 -27.57 6.91
C SER A 19 -21.85 -27.71 5.62
N HIS A 20 -22.33 -27.15 4.50
CA HIS A 20 -21.60 -27.09 3.23
C HIS A 20 -20.36 -26.17 3.24
N LEU A 21 -20.25 -25.25 4.22
CA LEU A 21 -19.07 -24.42 4.46
C LEU A 21 -18.19 -24.94 5.61
N ALA A 22 -18.53 -26.07 6.22
CA ALA A 22 -17.78 -26.66 7.34
C ALA A 22 -16.53 -27.43 6.88
N TRP A 23 -15.71 -26.82 6.02
CA TRP A 23 -14.47 -27.37 5.47
C TRP A 23 -13.20 -26.75 6.04
N TYR A 24 -13.31 -25.78 6.98
CA TYR A 24 -12.17 -25.07 7.57
C TYR A 24 -11.80 -25.63 8.95
N HIS A 25 -10.55 -26.05 9.15
CA HIS A 25 -10.09 -26.71 10.38
C HIS A 25 -9.20 -25.83 11.26
N GLY A 26 -9.17 -24.52 11.02
CA GLY A 26 -8.36 -23.60 11.82
C GLY A 26 -6.86 -23.78 11.60
N ASN A 27 -6.07 -23.39 12.61
CA ASN A 27 -4.63 -23.47 12.60
C ASN A 27 -4.13 -24.86 13.03
N ILE A 28 -4.16 -25.84 12.11
CA ILE A 28 -3.64 -27.20 12.33
C ILE A 28 -2.37 -27.47 11.54
N SER A 29 -1.49 -28.33 12.08
CA SER A 29 -0.27 -28.75 11.42
C SER A 29 -0.54 -29.63 10.20
N ARG A 30 0.46 -29.72 9.30
CA ARG A 30 0.41 -30.61 8.12
C ARG A 30 0.10 -32.06 8.54
N THR A 31 0.84 -32.59 9.49
CA THR A 31 0.69 -33.98 9.98
C THR A 31 -0.68 -34.24 10.61
N LEU A 32 -1.31 -33.25 11.25
CA LEU A 32 -2.66 -33.39 11.80
C LEU A 32 -3.74 -33.35 10.70
N ALA A 33 -3.49 -32.64 9.58
CA ALA A 33 -4.36 -32.68 8.41
C ALA A 33 -4.24 -34.03 7.67
N GLU A 34 -3.03 -34.54 7.48
CA GLU A 34 -2.75 -35.90 6.96
C GLU A 34 -3.49 -36.94 7.84
N THR A 35 -3.23 -36.95 9.15
CA THR A 35 -3.87 -37.85 10.14
C THR A 35 -5.40 -37.72 10.23
N ARG A 36 -6.01 -36.62 9.76
CA ARG A 36 -7.46 -36.46 9.68
C ARG A 36 -8.03 -37.07 8.39
N LEU A 37 -7.40 -36.80 7.25
CA LEU A 37 -7.83 -37.31 5.94
C LEU A 37 -7.58 -38.84 5.82
N ASP A 38 -6.47 -39.35 6.35
CA ASP A 38 -6.12 -40.78 6.31
C ASP A 38 -7.15 -41.70 7.04
N ARG A 39 -8.05 -41.13 7.85
CA ARG A 39 -9.17 -41.86 8.49
C ARG A 39 -10.33 -42.15 7.53
N PHE A 40 -10.43 -41.39 6.45
CA PHE A 40 -11.58 -41.36 5.56
C PHE A 40 -11.07 -41.46 4.13
N THR A 41 -10.84 -42.69 3.67
CA THR A 41 -10.17 -43.02 2.39
C THR A 41 -11.05 -42.76 1.15
N GLU A 42 -11.78 -41.64 1.11
CA GLU A 42 -12.63 -41.23 0.01
C GLU A 42 -11.87 -40.31 -0.96
N GLU A 43 -11.86 -40.67 -2.23
CA GLU A 43 -11.26 -39.87 -3.31
C GLU A 43 -11.90 -38.48 -3.39
N GLY A 44 -11.06 -37.43 -3.40
CA GLY A 44 -11.53 -36.05 -3.41
C GLY A 44 -11.98 -35.54 -2.04
N MET A 45 -11.74 -36.25 -0.93
CA MET A 45 -11.94 -35.67 0.39
C MET A 45 -10.90 -34.58 0.68
N PHE A 46 -11.33 -33.43 1.19
CA PHE A 46 -10.47 -32.27 1.39
C PHE A 46 -10.73 -31.52 2.69
N LEU A 47 -9.75 -30.72 3.10
CA LEU A 47 -9.91 -29.70 4.13
C LEU A 47 -9.08 -28.46 3.81
N ILE A 48 -9.50 -27.30 4.32
CA ILE A 48 -8.68 -26.08 4.32
C ILE A 48 -8.26 -25.76 5.76
N ARG A 49 -7.01 -25.37 5.93
CA ARG A 49 -6.41 -24.96 7.21
C ARG A 49 -5.65 -23.66 7.04
N GLN A 50 -5.43 -22.94 8.13
CA GLN A 50 -4.63 -21.71 8.12
C GLN A 50 -3.15 -22.01 7.83
N ASN A 51 -2.43 -21.09 7.18
CA ASN A 51 -0.98 -21.18 7.11
C ASN A 51 -0.37 -20.75 8.46
N MET A 52 0.32 -21.67 9.15
CA MET A 52 1.02 -21.40 10.42
C MET A 52 2.06 -20.26 10.34
N LEU A 53 2.59 -19.97 9.15
CA LEU A 53 3.60 -18.94 8.94
C LEU A 53 3.02 -17.59 8.51
N CYS A 54 1.80 -17.57 7.97
CA CYS A 54 1.15 -16.38 7.42
C CYS A 54 -0.36 -16.44 7.70
N PRO A 55 -0.86 -15.83 8.79
CA PRO A 55 -2.26 -16.01 9.23
C PRO A 55 -3.34 -15.54 8.25
N THR A 56 -2.98 -14.76 7.24
CA THR A 56 -3.86 -14.29 6.15
C THR A 56 -3.97 -15.29 4.98
N GLU A 57 -3.10 -16.31 4.94
CA GLU A 57 -3.07 -17.36 3.92
C GLU A 57 -3.64 -18.69 4.44
N PHE A 58 -3.98 -19.56 3.50
CA PHE A 58 -4.59 -20.85 3.77
C PHE A 58 -3.85 -21.98 3.04
N VAL A 59 -4.14 -23.23 3.40
CA VAL A 59 -3.60 -24.42 2.75
C VAL A 59 -4.73 -25.42 2.53
N LEU A 60 -5.04 -25.70 1.26
CA LEU A 60 -5.85 -26.86 0.89
C LEU A 60 -5.05 -28.13 1.16
N SER A 61 -5.70 -29.13 1.76
CA SER A 61 -5.18 -30.48 1.92
C SER A 61 -6.21 -31.44 1.30
N LEU A 62 -5.78 -32.30 0.37
CA LEU A 62 -6.65 -33.08 -0.51
C LEU A 62 -6.18 -34.54 -0.58
N PHE A 63 -7.08 -35.50 -0.35
CA PHE A 63 -6.82 -36.92 -0.44
C PHE A 63 -7.10 -37.46 -1.85
N HIS A 64 -6.11 -38.14 -2.44
CA HIS A 64 -6.21 -38.78 -3.75
C HIS A 64 -5.15 -39.90 -3.90
N ASP A 65 -5.49 -41.03 -4.52
CA ASP A 65 -4.57 -42.15 -4.79
C ASP A 65 -3.78 -42.60 -3.53
N GLY A 66 -4.50 -42.71 -2.40
CA GLY A 66 -3.94 -43.10 -1.11
C GLY A 66 -2.92 -42.11 -0.52
N LYS A 67 -2.92 -40.85 -0.96
CA LYS A 67 -1.96 -39.82 -0.57
C LYS A 67 -2.66 -38.49 -0.26
N CYS A 68 -2.10 -37.74 0.68
CA CYS A 68 -2.50 -36.37 0.95
C CYS A 68 -1.59 -35.37 0.21
N TYR A 69 -2.20 -34.51 -0.60
CA TYR A 69 -1.56 -33.41 -1.31
C TYR A 69 -1.87 -32.08 -0.60
N HIS A 70 -0.91 -31.13 -0.60
CA HIS A 70 -1.11 -29.82 0.01
C HIS A 70 -0.80 -28.69 -0.97
N TYR A 71 -1.69 -27.70 -1.04
CA TYR A 71 -1.59 -26.55 -1.93
C TYR A 71 -1.76 -25.26 -1.12
N MET A 72 -0.81 -24.34 -1.25
CA MET A 72 -0.87 -23.02 -0.63
C MET A 72 -1.91 -22.16 -1.36
N ILE A 73 -2.81 -21.55 -0.59
CA ILE A 73 -3.79 -20.58 -1.09
C ILE A 73 -3.28 -19.20 -0.70
N GLU A 74 -2.81 -18.44 -1.71
CA GLU A 74 -2.30 -17.09 -1.53
C GLU A 74 -3.48 -16.10 -1.42
N ASN A 75 -3.47 -15.26 -0.37
CA ASN A 75 -4.33 -14.08 -0.23
C ASN A 75 -3.61 -12.89 -0.87
N ILE A 76 -4.15 -12.36 -1.96
CA ILE A 76 -3.43 -11.40 -2.82
C ILE A 76 -3.90 -9.94 -2.71
N ALA A 77 -5.07 -9.69 -2.13
CA ALA A 77 -5.61 -8.33 -1.97
C ALA A 77 -6.73 -8.26 -0.92
N ASP A 78 -6.55 -7.37 0.06
CA ASP A 78 -7.54 -6.91 1.05
C ASP A 78 -8.40 -8.02 1.72
N ASP A 79 -7.80 -9.18 1.99
CA ASP A 79 -8.45 -10.36 2.59
C ASP A 79 -9.64 -10.96 1.82
N TYR A 80 -9.84 -10.58 0.56
CA TYR A 80 -11.01 -10.97 -0.25
C TYR A 80 -10.65 -11.80 -1.49
N TYR A 81 -9.44 -11.63 -2.05
CA TYR A 81 -9.00 -12.36 -3.24
C TYR A 81 -8.02 -13.49 -2.91
N PHE A 82 -8.39 -14.71 -3.28
CA PHE A 82 -7.64 -15.93 -3.00
C PHE A 82 -7.33 -16.68 -4.29
N LYS A 83 -6.12 -17.22 -4.44
CA LYS A 83 -5.73 -18.02 -5.61
C LYS A 83 -4.97 -19.28 -5.22
N MET A 84 -4.98 -20.26 -6.11
CA MET A 84 -4.10 -21.43 -6.06
C MET A 84 -2.77 -21.15 -6.77
N PRO A 85 -1.71 -21.97 -6.56
CA PRO A 85 -0.42 -21.74 -7.19
C PRO A 85 -0.54 -21.95 -8.71
N LYS A 86 -0.37 -20.88 -9.49
CA LYS A 86 -0.63 -20.80 -10.95
C LYS A 86 -2.11 -20.87 -11.35
N GLY A 87 -3.04 -20.75 -10.41
CA GLY A 87 -4.46 -20.53 -10.69
C GLY A 87 -4.82 -19.05 -10.79
N ASP A 88 -5.99 -18.76 -11.33
CA ASP A 88 -6.59 -17.43 -11.36
C ASP A 88 -7.08 -17.00 -9.95
N PRO A 89 -7.28 -15.68 -9.71
CA PRO A 89 -7.79 -15.20 -8.44
C PRO A 89 -9.33 -15.28 -8.35
N HIS A 90 -9.80 -15.95 -7.31
CA HIS A 90 -11.20 -16.07 -6.94
C HIS A 90 -11.56 -15.08 -5.83
N GLU A 91 -12.81 -14.64 -5.84
CA GLU A 91 -13.40 -13.82 -4.78
C GLU A 91 -13.91 -14.76 -3.70
N GLY A 92 -13.29 -14.72 -2.51
CA GLY A 92 -13.54 -15.65 -1.41
C GLY A 92 -13.04 -17.09 -1.64
N LEU A 93 -12.76 -17.77 -0.52
CA LEU A 93 -12.43 -19.19 -0.46
C LEU A 93 -13.63 -20.07 -0.81
N ASP A 94 -14.85 -19.61 -0.55
CA ASP A 94 -16.10 -20.26 -0.91
C ASP A 94 -16.23 -20.47 -2.43
N ASN A 95 -15.93 -19.44 -3.24
CA ASN A 95 -15.93 -19.61 -4.71
C ASN A 95 -14.70 -20.36 -5.22
N LEU A 96 -13.54 -20.28 -4.55
CA LEU A 96 -12.37 -21.11 -4.88
C LEU A 96 -12.67 -22.60 -4.66
N VAL A 97 -13.30 -22.96 -3.53
CA VAL A 97 -13.75 -24.33 -3.25
C VAL A 97 -14.80 -24.77 -4.25
N LYS A 98 -15.79 -23.92 -4.58
CA LYS A 98 -16.81 -24.22 -5.58
C LYS A 98 -16.22 -24.47 -6.97
N TYR A 99 -15.27 -23.64 -7.41
CA TYR A 99 -14.58 -23.80 -8.69
C TYR A 99 -13.88 -25.16 -8.78
N HIS A 100 -13.11 -25.53 -7.75
CA HIS A 100 -12.43 -26.83 -7.69
C HIS A 100 -13.34 -28.03 -7.33
N HIS A 101 -14.60 -27.79 -6.95
CA HIS A 101 -15.65 -28.81 -6.86
C HIS A 101 -16.26 -29.13 -8.23
N GLU A 102 -16.46 -28.09 -9.06
CA GLU A 102 -17.01 -28.23 -10.41
C GLU A 102 -16.04 -29.00 -11.34
N ALA A 103 -14.76 -28.61 -11.39
CA ALA A 103 -13.71 -29.36 -12.09
C ALA A 103 -12.33 -29.28 -11.40
N GLU A 104 -11.38 -30.13 -11.80
CA GLU A 104 -10.06 -30.25 -11.15
C GLU A 104 -9.21 -28.98 -11.22
N HIS A 105 -9.22 -28.31 -12.39
CA HIS A 105 -8.42 -27.11 -12.68
C HIS A 105 -6.92 -27.22 -12.27
N GLY A 106 -6.33 -28.41 -12.43
CA GLY A 106 -4.93 -28.69 -12.12
C GLY A 106 -4.68 -29.37 -10.76
N LEU A 107 -5.74 -29.63 -9.97
CA LEU A 107 -5.68 -30.56 -8.85
C LEU A 107 -5.68 -32.03 -9.31
N PRO A 108 -5.23 -32.99 -8.48
CA PRO A 108 -5.27 -34.42 -8.80
C PRO A 108 -6.69 -34.99 -8.89
N SER A 109 -7.64 -34.37 -8.20
CA SER A 109 -9.06 -34.69 -8.21
C SER A 109 -9.89 -33.45 -7.90
N ARG A 110 -11.21 -33.52 -8.16
CA ARG A 110 -12.17 -32.50 -7.70
C ARG A 110 -12.32 -32.53 -6.18
N LEU A 111 -12.76 -31.42 -5.60
CA LEU A 111 -13.11 -31.31 -4.18
C LEU A 111 -14.52 -31.88 -3.96
N LEU A 112 -14.63 -33.12 -3.50
CA LEU A 112 -15.91 -33.84 -3.41
C LEU A 112 -16.51 -33.78 -2.00
N SER A 113 -15.78 -34.29 -1.00
CA SER A 113 -16.25 -34.39 0.40
C SER A 113 -15.45 -33.46 1.30
N PRO A 114 -16.06 -32.56 2.10
CA PRO A 114 -15.34 -31.86 3.15
C PRO A 114 -15.03 -32.82 4.31
N CYS A 115 -13.84 -32.72 4.89
CA CYS A 115 -13.43 -33.55 6.04
C CYS A 115 -14.35 -33.30 7.25
N PRO A 116 -14.85 -34.36 7.93
CA PRO A 116 -15.58 -34.22 9.18
C PRO A 116 -14.77 -33.48 10.27
N GLU A 117 -15.47 -32.88 11.24
CA GLU A 117 -14.92 -31.98 12.29
C GLU A 117 -14.45 -30.60 11.80
N GLY A 118 -14.81 -30.18 10.58
CA GLY A 118 -14.59 -28.81 10.12
C GLY A 118 -15.51 -27.79 10.80
N THR A 119 -15.06 -26.54 10.81
CA THR A 119 -15.79 -25.35 11.27
C THR A 119 -16.02 -24.39 10.11
N LEU A 120 -16.79 -23.31 10.34
CA LEU A 120 -16.94 -22.24 9.35
C LEU A 120 -15.61 -21.49 9.13
N PRO A 121 -15.29 -21.06 7.90
CA PRO A 121 -14.15 -20.21 7.61
C PRO A 121 -14.30 -18.81 8.23
N PRO A 122 -13.21 -18.03 8.34
CA PRO A 122 -13.26 -16.63 8.77
C PRO A 122 -14.15 -15.77 7.86
N SER A 123 -14.96 -14.89 8.44
CA SER A 123 -15.95 -14.05 7.73
C SER A 123 -15.39 -13.24 6.56
N TYR A 124 -14.16 -12.75 6.68
CA TYR A 124 -13.48 -11.98 5.62
C TYR A 124 -13.20 -12.84 4.38
N SER A 125 -12.99 -14.15 4.57
CA SER A 125 -12.56 -15.08 3.54
C SER A 125 -13.70 -15.70 2.72
N ILE A 126 -14.94 -15.24 2.90
CA ILE A 126 -16.12 -15.71 2.16
C ILE A 126 -16.85 -14.55 1.45
N THR A 127 -17.52 -14.85 0.34
CA THR A 127 -18.34 -13.88 -0.39
C THR A 127 -19.74 -13.76 0.15
N VAL A 128 -20.38 -14.87 0.54
CA VAL A 128 -21.74 -14.93 1.09
C VAL A 128 -21.79 -15.70 2.41
N GLY A 129 -22.81 -15.42 3.23
CA GLY A 129 -23.05 -16.09 4.49
C GLY A 129 -24.54 -16.29 4.74
N TYR A 130 -25.07 -15.67 5.80
CA TYR A 130 -26.46 -15.78 6.21
C TYR A 130 -26.89 -14.60 7.08
N THR A 131 -28.18 -14.25 7.04
CA THR A 131 -28.77 -13.19 7.86
C THR A 131 -28.72 -13.57 9.34
N ASN A 132 -27.80 -12.98 10.10
CA ASN A 132 -27.66 -13.22 11.55
C ASN A 132 -28.47 -12.21 12.38
N LEU A 133 -28.58 -12.45 13.70
CA LEU A 133 -29.30 -11.57 14.64
C LEU A 133 -28.85 -10.10 14.61
N LEU A 134 -27.57 -9.82 14.31
CA LEU A 134 -27.08 -8.44 14.16
C LEU A 134 -27.63 -7.78 12.88
N HIS A 135 -27.74 -8.52 11.77
CA HIS A 135 -28.37 -8.02 10.55
C HIS A 135 -29.86 -7.70 10.78
N ALA A 136 -30.58 -8.58 11.49
CA ALA A 136 -31.97 -8.33 11.88
C ALA A 136 -32.11 -7.06 12.75
N ALA A 137 -31.30 -6.93 13.80
CA ALA A 137 -31.31 -5.76 14.69
C ALA A 137 -30.97 -4.44 13.96
N VAL A 138 -30.05 -4.47 12.99
CA VAL A 138 -29.71 -3.31 12.13
C VAL A 138 -30.88 -2.95 11.21
N ASN A 139 -31.49 -3.94 10.56
CA ASN A 139 -32.61 -3.77 9.63
C ASN A 139 -33.83 -3.16 10.33
N GLU A 140 -34.19 -3.67 11.51
CA GLU A 140 -35.21 -3.08 12.40
C GLU A 140 -34.86 -1.64 12.82
N GLY A 141 -33.57 -1.28 12.85
CA GLY A 141 -33.10 -0.01 13.44
C GLY A 141 -33.06 -0.03 14.97
N ASN A 142 -32.97 -1.22 15.58
CA ASN A 142 -33.07 -1.42 17.01
C ASN A 142 -31.72 -1.19 17.71
N THR A 143 -31.30 0.08 17.88
CA THR A 143 -29.97 0.39 18.44
C THR A 143 -29.74 -0.21 19.84
N ASN A 144 -30.79 -0.36 20.65
CA ASN A 144 -30.68 -1.00 21.97
C ASN A 144 -30.34 -2.48 21.86
N LEU A 145 -30.96 -3.19 20.92
CA LEU A 145 -30.62 -4.59 20.62
C LEU A 145 -29.18 -4.69 20.08
N VAL A 146 -28.79 -3.84 19.12
CA VAL A 146 -27.41 -3.77 18.60
C VAL A 146 -26.40 -3.56 19.73
N LYS A 147 -26.57 -2.52 20.57
CA LYS A 147 -25.69 -2.26 21.73
C LYS A 147 -25.61 -3.46 22.69
N SER A 148 -26.72 -4.16 22.92
CA SER A 148 -26.74 -5.36 23.77
C SER A 148 -25.99 -6.56 23.16
N ILE A 149 -25.97 -6.69 21.82
CA ILE A 149 -25.21 -7.70 21.08
C ILE A 149 -23.71 -7.37 21.11
N LEU A 150 -23.34 -6.11 20.87
CA LEU A 150 -21.95 -5.64 20.88
C LEU A 150 -21.28 -5.77 22.27
N CYS A 151 -22.03 -5.53 23.35
CA CYS A 151 -21.54 -5.69 24.72
C CYS A 151 -21.53 -7.15 25.24
N ASN A 152 -21.94 -8.15 24.43
CA ASN A 152 -22.01 -9.54 24.86
C ASN A 152 -20.65 -10.25 24.67
N LYS A 153 -20.21 -11.06 25.65
CA LYS A 153 -19.03 -11.93 25.50
C LYS A 153 -19.16 -12.99 24.40
N ARG A 154 -20.38 -13.23 23.91
CA ARG A 154 -20.71 -14.06 22.74
C ARG A 154 -21.18 -13.20 21.55
N CYS A 155 -20.60 -12.01 21.37
CA CYS A 155 -20.86 -11.18 20.20
C CYS A 155 -20.58 -11.98 18.91
N PRO A 156 -21.46 -11.97 17.89
CA PRO A 156 -21.15 -12.54 16.58
C PRO A 156 -20.03 -11.74 15.90
N ASP A 157 -19.40 -12.33 14.89
CA ASP A 157 -18.45 -11.59 14.05
C ASP A 157 -19.17 -10.42 13.36
N LEU A 158 -18.69 -9.20 13.59
CA LEU A 158 -19.26 -7.95 13.07
C LEU A 158 -19.08 -7.83 11.55
N ASN A 159 -18.14 -8.58 11.00
CA ASN A 159 -17.82 -8.65 9.58
C ASN A 159 -18.53 -9.81 8.89
N TRP A 160 -19.32 -10.59 9.63
CA TRP A 160 -20.16 -11.62 9.05
C TRP A 160 -21.10 -11.03 7.99
N LYS A 161 -21.34 -11.82 6.96
CA LYS A 161 -22.11 -11.44 5.76
C LYS A 161 -23.43 -12.18 5.70
N ASP A 162 -24.45 -11.56 5.12
CA ASP A 162 -25.71 -12.21 4.82
C ASP A 162 -25.69 -13.01 3.50
N GLU A 163 -26.86 -13.51 3.11
CA GLU A 163 -27.07 -14.32 1.90
C GLU A 163 -26.76 -13.53 0.60
N THR A 164 -26.59 -12.20 0.69
CA THR A 164 -26.18 -11.28 -0.39
C THR A 164 -24.78 -10.70 -0.19
N GLY A 165 -23.99 -11.25 0.73
CA GLY A 165 -22.62 -10.78 1.01
C GLY A 165 -22.54 -9.45 1.76
N ILE A 166 -23.69 -8.83 2.06
CA ILE A 166 -23.81 -7.55 2.76
C ILE A 166 -23.51 -7.80 4.25
N THR A 167 -22.79 -6.87 4.89
CA THR A 167 -22.55 -6.92 6.35
C THR A 167 -23.48 -6.01 7.13
N ALA A 168 -23.55 -6.18 8.45
CA ALA A 168 -24.23 -5.26 9.37
C ALA A 168 -23.88 -3.77 9.15
N LEU A 169 -22.61 -3.47 8.82
CA LEU A 169 -22.19 -2.11 8.50
C LEU A 169 -22.71 -1.64 7.12
N HIS A 170 -22.73 -2.52 6.11
CA HIS A 170 -23.35 -2.20 4.81
C HIS A 170 -24.85 -1.88 4.96
N LEU A 171 -25.62 -2.71 5.67
CA LEU A 171 -27.05 -2.45 5.93
C LEU A 171 -27.28 -1.10 6.61
N ALA A 172 -26.51 -0.79 7.67
CA ALA A 172 -26.58 0.49 8.35
C ALA A 172 -26.25 1.67 7.41
N CYS A 173 -25.30 1.47 6.48
CA CYS A 173 -24.89 2.46 5.50
C CYS A 173 -25.88 2.65 4.34
N MET A 174 -26.58 1.60 3.90
CA MET A 174 -27.64 1.67 2.89
C MET A 174 -28.88 2.37 3.43
N GLN A 175 -29.29 2.01 4.66
CA GLN A 175 -30.55 2.44 5.28
C GLN A 175 -30.45 3.73 6.10
N GLY A 176 -29.28 4.37 6.19
CA GLY A 176 -29.13 5.66 6.89
C GLY A 176 -29.12 5.56 8.43
N LYS A 177 -28.77 4.41 9.00
CA LYS A 177 -28.86 4.12 10.44
C LYS A 177 -27.65 4.71 11.20
N GLU A 178 -27.55 6.04 11.25
CA GLU A 178 -26.37 6.77 11.77
C GLU A 178 -25.90 6.29 13.16
N GLU A 179 -26.81 6.15 14.14
CA GLU A 179 -26.45 5.72 15.50
C GLU A 179 -25.91 4.28 15.56
N ILE A 180 -26.48 3.39 14.75
CA ILE A 180 -26.08 1.97 14.67
C ILE A 180 -24.71 1.86 13.99
N ALA A 181 -24.50 2.59 12.89
CA ALA A 181 -23.19 2.66 12.24
C ALA A 181 -22.13 3.24 13.19
N LEU A 182 -22.46 4.25 14.02
CA LEU A 182 -21.53 4.77 15.03
C LEU A 182 -21.13 3.70 16.04
N CYS A 183 -22.10 2.91 16.54
CA CYS A 183 -21.82 1.81 17.47
C CYS A 183 -20.92 0.72 16.83
N LEU A 184 -21.17 0.36 15.56
CA LEU A 184 -20.34 -0.61 14.83
C LEU A 184 -18.92 -0.07 14.56
N LEU A 185 -18.79 1.20 14.21
CA LEU A 185 -17.50 1.88 13.95
C LEU A 185 -16.69 2.18 15.22
N GLN A 186 -17.23 1.88 16.41
CA GLN A 186 -16.53 1.96 17.70
C GLN A 186 -15.93 0.62 18.15
N CYS A 187 -16.10 -0.47 17.39
CA CYS A 187 -15.54 -1.77 17.70
C CYS A 187 -14.24 -2.01 16.89
N ASP A 188 -13.11 -2.23 17.58
CA ASP A 188 -11.78 -2.40 16.94
C ASP A 188 -11.70 -3.54 15.90
N SER A 189 -12.62 -4.51 15.96
CA SER A 189 -12.71 -5.65 15.04
C SER A 189 -13.46 -5.37 13.72
N ILE A 190 -13.99 -4.16 13.51
CA ILE A 190 -14.78 -3.83 12.32
C ILE A 190 -13.90 -3.53 11.09
N LYS A 191 -14.11 -4.26 10.00
CA LYS A 191 -13.47 -4.03 8.69
C LYS A 191 -14.34 -3.10 7.84
N VAL A 192 -13.96 -1.83 7.77
CA VAL A 192 -14.70 -0.76 7.06
C VAL A 192 -14.63 -0.82 5.53
N ASN A 193 -13.78 -1.70 4.97
CA ASN A 193 -13.48 -1.81 3.53
C ASN A 193 -13.88 -3.17 2.92
N VAL A 194 -14.69 -3.97 3.63
CA VAL A 194 -15.25 -5.24 3.11
C VAL A 194 -16.06 -4.98 1.83
N LEU A 195 -16.06 -5.96 0.92
CA LEU A 195 -16.89 -5.97 -0.29
C LEU A 195 -18.11 -6.89 -0.13
N ASP A 196 -19.27 -6.42 -0.57
CA ASP A 196 -20.47 -7.23 -0.82
C ASP A 196 -20.40 -7.96 -2.20
N VAL A 197 -21.43 -8.74 -2.58
CA VAL A 197 -21.40 -9.50 -3.86
C VAL A 197 -21.43 -8.62 -5.11
N ASP A 198 -21.92 -7.39 -4.99
CA ASP A 198 -21.91 -6.39 -6.06
C ASP A 198 -20.56 -5.64 -6.11
N GLY A 199 -19.55 -6.04 -5.32
CA GLY A 199 -18.23 -5.40 -5.31
C GLY A 199 -18.22 -3.97 -4.72
N TYR A 200 -19.24 -3.58 -3.96
CA TYR A 200 -19.30 -2.29 -3.28
C TYR A 200 -18.82 -2.40 -1.82
N THR A 201 -18.34 -1.28 -1.26
CA THR A 201 -18.00 -1.14 0.17
C THR A 201 -19.10 -0.38 0.93
N PRO A 202 -19.10 -0.35 2.28
CA PRO A 202 -20.07 0.45 3.03
C PRO A 202 -20.01 1.94 2.67
N LEU A 203 -18.84 2.44 2.28
CA LEU A 203 -18.64 3.82 1.81
C LEU A 203 -19.28 4.07 0.44
N HIS A 204 -19.22 3.11 -0.49
CA HIS A 204 -19.99 3.19 -1.74
C HIS A 204 -21.49 3.24 -1.47
N ARG A 205 -22.01 2.32 -0.64
CA ARG A 205 -23.44 2.26 -0.32
C ARG A 205 -23.93 3.52 0.39
N ALA A 206 -23.17 4.07 1.34
CA ALA A 206 -23.48 5.35 1.99
C ALA A 206 -23.48 6.53 0.98
N CYS A 207 -22.60 6.51 -0.01
CA CYS A 207 -22.59 7.47 -1.11
C CYS A 207 -23.79 7.33 -2.05
N GLN A 208 -24.11 6.11 -2.52
CA GLN A 208 -25.27 5.80 -3.36
C GLN A 208 -26.58 6.30 -2.74
N SER A 209 -26.75 6.05 -1.43
CA SER A 209 -27.95 6.45 -0.67
C SER A 209 -27.93 7.91 -0.15
N ASN A 210 -26.96 8.75 -0.53
CA ASN A 210 -26.84 10.16 -0.12
C ASN A 210 -26.69 10.40 1.41
N HIS A 211 -26.21 9.42 2.17
CA HIS A 211 -26.10 9.54 3.63
C HIS A 211 -24.82 10.28 4.04
N SER A 212 -24.82 11.59 3.82
CA SER A 212 -23.61 12.41 3.94
C SER A 212 -22.93 12.35 5.32
N THR A 213 -23.67 12.12 6.41
CA THR A 213 -23.10 11.96 7.75
C THR A 213 -22.34 10.64 7.90
N LEU A 214 -22.90 9.54 7.38
CA LEU A 214 -22.25 8.24 7.36
C LEU A 214 -20.96 8.27 6.53
N VAL A 215 -20.98 8.93 5.38
CA VAL A 215 -19.78 9.18 4.56
C VAL A 215 -18.70 9.92 5.37
N ARG A 216 -19.07 10.92 6.19
CA ARG A 216 -18.11 11.57 7.11
C ARG A 216 -17.58 10.62 8.18
N MET A 217 -18.43 9.76 8.76
CA MET A 217 -18.06 8.83 9.82
C MET A 217 -17.11 7.74 9.30
N LEU A 218 -17.44 7.13 8.16
CA LEU A 218 -16.64 6.10 7.49
C LEU A 218 -15.26 6.62 7.09
N ILE A 219 -15.17 7.80 6.45
CA ILE A 219 -13.88 8.40 6.07
C ILE A 219 -13.05 8.73 7.32
N LYS A 220 -13.68 9.15 8.43
CA LYS A 220 -12.98 9.31 9.72
C LYS A 220 -12.45 7.97 10.24
N ALA A 221 -13.27 6.92 10.23
CA ALA A 221 -12.92 5.54 10.57
C ALA A 221 -12.06 4.80 9.51
N ASN A 222 -11.32 5.53 8.68
CA ASN A 222 -10.37 5.02 7.68
C ASN A 222 -10.95 4.10 6.59
N ALA A 223 -12.23 4.26 6.24
CA ALA A 223 -12.75 3.72 4.98
C ALA A 223 -12.03 4.37 3.79
N ASN A 224 -11.63 3.56 2.81
CA ASN A 224 -10.79 3.98 1.68
C ASN A 224 -11.64 4.70 0.61
N PRO A 225 -11.43 6.02 0.38
CA PRO A 225 -12.19 6.79 -0.60
C PRO A 225 -11.76 6.54 -2.05
N GLN A 226 -10.67 5.78 -2.27
CA GLN A 226 -10.12 5.42 -3.58
C GLN A 226 -10.25 3.94 -3.91
N LYS A 227 -10.92 3.13 -3.07
CA LYS A 227 -11.23 1.74 -3.39
C LYS A 227 -12.21 1.74 -4.57
N SER A 228 -11.80 1.31 -5.75
CA SER A 228 -12.68 1.21 -6.92
C SER A 228 -13.44 -0.12 -6.95
N HIS A 229 -14.66 -0.08 -7.48
CA HIS A 229 -15.43 -1.26 -7.88
C HIS A 229 -14.76 -1.93 -9.10
N LYS A 230 -14.63 -3.27 -9.08
CA LYS A 230 -13.84 -4.04 -10.06
C LYS A 230 -14.23 -3.82 -11.52
N GLU A 231 -15.51 -3.83 -11.86
CA GLU A 231 -15.97 -3.71 -13.25
C GLU A 231 -16.12 -2.25 -13.72
N THR A 232 -16.87 -1.43 -12.99
CA THR A 232 -17.16 -0.03 -13.35
C THR A 232 -15.99 0.93 -13.11
N GLN A 233 -14.98 0.54 -12.33
CA GLN A 233 -13.91 1.40 -11.81
C GLN A 233 -14.38 2.66 -11.05
N ASN A 234 -15.65 2.71 -10.64
CA ASN A 234 -16.16 3.78 -9.79
C ASN A 234 -15.56 3.67 -8.38
N VAL A 235 -15.13 4.81 -7.84
CA VAL A 235 -14.86 4.99 -6.40
C VAL A 235 -16.11 5.55 -5.71
N PRO A 236 -16.24 5.52 -4.36
CA PRO A 236 -17.46 5.94 -3.67
C PRO A 236 -17.95 7.35 -4.03
N LEU A 237 -17.04 8.27 -4.36
CA LEU A 237 -17.43 9.63 -4.73
C LEU A 237 -18.04 9.73 -6.14
N HIS A 238 -17.73 8.81 -7.05
CA HIS A 238 -18.38 8.72 -8.36
C HIS A 238 -19.86 8.34 -8.19
N GLU A 239 -20.16 7.37 -7.32
CA GLU A 239 -21.55 7.00 -6.98
C GLU A 239 -22.37 8.20 -6.47
N ALA A 240 -21.79 8.99 -5.56
CA ALA A 240 -22.41 10.21 -5.08
C ALA A 240 -22.56 11.29 -6.18
N ALA A 241 -21.63 11.38 -7.12
CA ALA A 241 -21.72 12.31 -8.25
C ALA A 241 -22.80 11.88 -9.26
N LEU A 242 -22.87 10.58 -9.60
CA LEU A 242 -23.86 9.98 -10.50
C LEU A 242 -25.28 10.13 -9.96
N GLY A 243 -25.49 9.92 -8.65
CA GLY A 243 -26.77 10.19 -7.97
C GLY A 243 -27.13 11.68 -7.86
N GLY A 244 -26.22 12.60 -8.21
CA GLY A 244 -26.43 14.04 -8.07
C GLY A 244 -26.36 14.56 -6.62
N HIS A 245 -25.74 13.78 -5.72
CA HIS A 245 -25.78 13.92 -4.26
C HIS A 245 -24.85 15.03 -3.74
N LYS A 246 -25.13 16.27 -4.14
CA LYS A 246 -24.34 17.49 -3.89
C LYS A 246 -23.91 17.70 -2.43
N ALA A 247 -24.73 17.29 -1.45
CA ALA A 247 -24.40 17.39 -0.03
C ALA A 247 -23.34 16.35 0.38
N THR A 248 -23.54 15.10 -0.03
CA THR A 248 -22.59 13.99 0.18
C THR A 248 -21.26 14.25 -0.49
N VAL A 249 -21.25 14.73 -1.75
CA VAL A 249 -20.01 15.12 -2.44
C VAL A 249 -19.26 16.20 -1.65
N LYS A 250 -19.92 17.31 -1.28
CA LYS A 250 -19.28 18.37 -0.47
C LYS A 250 -18.71 17.83 0.86
N ASN A 251 -19.49 17.05 1.60
CA ASN A 251 -19.09 16.54 2.92
C ASN A 251 -17.92 15.54 2.84
N ALA A 252 -17.87 14.69 1.81
CA ALA A 252 -16.71 13.85 1.54
C ALA A 252 -15.48 14.71 1.21
N THR A 253 -15.58 15.57 0.20
CA THR A 253 -14.44 16.37 -0.29
C THR A 253 -13.80 17.26 0.78
N ALA A 254 -14.60 17.88 1.65
CA ALA A 254 -14.08 18.67 2.78
C ALA A 254 -13.23 17.84 3.75
N ILE A 255 -13.65 16.61 4.10
CA ILE A 255 -12.88 15.74 5.02
C ILE A 255 -11.66 15.13 4.34
N LEU A 256 -11.71 14.89 3.03
CA LEU A 256 -10.57 14.40 2.28
C LEU A 256 -9.46 15.47 2.16
N MET A 257 -9.84 16.75 2.03
CA MET A 257 -8.91 17.87 2.13
C MET A 257 -8.35 18.02 3.56
N ASP A 258 -9.18 17.88 4.60
CA ASP A 258 -8.80 17.89 6.03
C ASP A 258 -7.78 16.78 6.37
N LYS A 259 -7.96 15.56 5.83
CA LYS A 259 -6.97 14.46 5.92
C LYS A 259 -5.75 14.65 5.00
N GLY A 260 -5.56 15.82 4.40
CA GLY A 260 -4.38 16.16 3.58
C GLY A 260 -4.30 15.44 2.23
N MET A 261 -5.40 14.86 1.75
CA MET A 261 -5.43 14.09 0.50
C MET A 261 -5.40 15.05 -0.70
N GLN A 262 -4.27 15.08 -1.41
CA GLN A 262 -3.98 16.10 -2.45
C GLN A 262 -4.88 16.04 -3.69
N SER A 263 -5.69 14.99 -3.85
CA SER A 263 -6.72 14.87 -4.88
C SER A 263 -7.89 15.83 -4.60
N GLY A 264 -7.74 17.09 -4.99
CA GLY A 264 -8.81 18.07 -4.95
C GLY A 264 -9.94 17.71 -5.92
N TYR A 265 -11.11 17.42 -5.38
CA TYR A 265 -12.32 17.19 -6.18
C TYR A 265 -13.08 18.50 -6.36
N PHE A 266 -13.23 18.96 -7.61
CA PHE A 266 -13.76 20.28 -7.91
C PHE A 266 -15.15 20.21 -8.56
N LEU A 267 -16.15 20.81 -7.92
CA LEU A 267 -17.52 20.85 -8.45
C LEU A 267 -17.65 21.88 -9.58
N VAL A 268 -17.47 21.41 -10.81
CA VAL A 268 -17.89 22.13 -12.02
C VAL A 268 -19.41 22.28 -11.99
N ARG A 269 -19.90 23.50 -12.15
CA ARG A 269 -21.33 23.82 -12.18
C ARG A 269 -21.76 24.11 -13.61
N ARG A 270 -22.93 23.58 -14.01
CA ARG A 270 -23.63 24.02 -15.21
C ARG A 270 -24.64 25.10 -14.83
N SER A 271 -24.68 26.16 -15.62
CA SER A 271 -25.61 27.28 -15.53
C SER A 271 -26.50 27.29 -16.77
N ASP A 272 -27.81 27.13 -16.57
CA ASP A 272 -28.83 27.03 -17.62
C ASP A 272 -29.64 28.35 -17.72
N VAL A 273 -28.95 29.50 -17.66
CA VAL A 273 -29.57 30.84 -17.58
C VAL A 273 -30.33 31.22 -18.86
N ASP A 274 -29.92 30.69 -20.01
CA ASP A 274 -30.71 30.71 -21.25
C ASP A 274 -30.83 29.27 -21.76
N LYS A 275 -32.03 28.88 -22.22
CA LYS A 275 -32.33 27.54 -22.74
C LYS A 275 -31.52 27.18 -24.00
N LYS A 276 -30.81 28.14 -24.60
CA LYS A 276 -29.91 27.95 -25.75
C LYS A 276 -28.42 27.89 -25.40
N ILE A 277 -28.00 28.39 -24.23
CA ILE A 277 -26.57 28.56 -23.89
C ILE A 277 -26.26 27.85 -22.58
N LYS A 278 -25.48 26.76 -22.67
CA LYS A 278 -24.94 26.05 -21.52
C LYS A 278 -23.63 26.72 -21.10
N LEU A 279 -23.50 27.10 -19.84
CA LEU A 279 -22.24 27.64 -19.31
C LEU A 279 -21.72 26.76 -18.17
N PHE A 280 -20.44 26.40 -18.23
CA PHE A 280 -19.72 25.62 -17.23
C PHE A 280 -18.76 26.53 -16.48
N TYR A 281 -18.72 26.42 -15.15
CA TYR A 281 -17.80 27.22 -14.34
C TYR A 281 -17.37 26.51 -13.05
N PHE A 282 -16.20 26.90 -12.56
CA PHE A 282 -15.66 26.48 -11.27
C PHE A 282 -15.65 27.66 -10.30
N THR A 283 -16.22 27.48 -9.10
CA THR A 283 -16.34 28.47 -8.01
C THR A 283 -16.56 29.92 -8.46
N SER A 284 -15.48 30.70 -8.61
CA SER A 284 -15.44 32.13 -8.99
C SER A 284 -14.67 32.39 -10.29
N GLY A 285 -14.22 31.35 -10.99
CA GLY A 285 -13.56 31.42 -12.30
C GLY A 285 -14.56 31.61 -13.46
N PRO A 286 -14.09 31.62 -14.71
CA PRO A 286 -14.87 32.04 -15.87
C PRO A 286 -16.04 31.10 -16.23
N LEU A 287 -17.03 31.69 -16.92
CA LEU A 287 -18.15 31.00 -17.55
C LEU A 287 -17.76 30.56 -18.96
N LEU A 288 -17.56 29.25 -19.15
CA LEU A 288 -17.05 28.64 -20.38
C LEU A 288 -18.15 27.85 -21.09
N GLN A 289 -18.19 27.86 -22.42
CA GLN A 289 -19.36 27.40 -23.17
C GLN A 289 -19.47 25.88 -23.32
N SER A 290 -18.41 25.14 -22.96
CA SER A 290 -18.36 23.68 -23.04
C SER A 290 -17.41 23.09 -21.99
N ILE A 291 -17.37 21.76 -21.87
CA ILE A 291 -16.44 21.07 -20.95
C ILE A 291 -15.03 21.01 -21.56
N GLU A 292 -14.94 20.95 -22.88
CA GLU A 292 -13.70 21.00 -23.66
C GLU A 292 -13.00 22.35 -23.41
N MET A 293 -13.71 23.48 -23.60
CA MET A 293 -13.20 24.81 -23.23
C MET A 293 -12.81 24.93 -21.75
N PHE A 294 -13.54 24.22 -20.87
CA PHE A 294 -13.20 24.19 -19.45
C PHE A 294 -11.87 23.47 -19.19
N VAL A 295 -11.63 22.32 -19.83
CA VAL A 295 -10.35 21.60 -19.71
C VAL A 295 -9.22 22.40 -20.36
N GLU A 296 -9.40 22.92 -21.57
CA GLU A 296 -8.44 23.80 -22.27
C GLU A 296 -8.02 24.99 -21.39
N HIS A 297 -8.98 25.74 -20.85
CA HIS A 297 -8.72 26.90 -20.00
C HIS A 297 -7.89 26.52 -18.77
N TYR A 298 -8.30 25.49 -18.04
CA TYR A 298 -7.63 25.06 -16.81
C TYR A 298 -6.36 24.21 -17.03
N CYS A 299 -5.99 23.90 -18.28
CA CYS A 299 -4.63 23.49 -18.64
C CYS A 299 -3.65 24.67 -18.64
N CYS A 300 -4.12 25.88 -18.95
CA CYS A 300 -3.28 27.07 -19.15
C CYS A 300 -3.36 28.10 -18.01
N TYR A 301 -4.51 28.19 -17.32
CA TYR A 301 -4.80 29.21 -16.31
C TYR A 301 -5.26 28.58 -15.01
N TYR A 302 -4.80 29.13 -13.87
CA TYR A 302 -5.08 28.56 -12.56
C TYR A 302 -6.52 28.82 -12.10
N ASP A 303 -7.00 30.07 -12.20
CA ASP A 303 -8.37 30.54 -11.94
C ASP A 303 -9.13 29.87 -10.76
N GLY A 304 -8.40 29.62 -9.67
CA GLY A 304 -8.90 29.04 -8.42
C GLY A 304 -8.58 27.55 -8.20
N LEU A 305 -8.05 26.83 -9.19
CA LEU A 305 -7.44 25.51 -8.98
C LEU A 305 -6.07 25.66 -8.29
N PRO A 306 -5.66 24.71 -7.44
CA PRO A 306 -4.33 24.73 -6.80
C PRO A 306 -3.19 24.38 -7.77
N HIS A 307 -3.50 23.66 -8.85
CA HIS A 307 -2.55 23.24 -9.89
C HIS A 307 -3.27 23.22 -11.25
N LEU A 308 -2.52 23.43 -12.33
CA LEU A 308 -3.01 23.29 -13.71
C LEU A 308 -3.35 21.83 -14.03
N LEU A 309 -4.34 21.63 -14.89
CA LEU A 309 -4.65 20.33 -15.47
C LEU A 309 -3.54 19.93 -16.46
N THR A 310 -2.85 18.82 -16.19
CA THR A 310 -1.69 18.38 -16.99
C THR A 310 -1.83 16.95 -17.52
N HIS A 311 -2.72 16.16 -16.92
CA HIS A 311 -2.93 14.76 -17.25
C HIS A 311 -4.42 14.44 -17.13
N ALA A 312 -4.97 13.74 -18.12
CA ALA A 312 -6.28 13.11 -18.04
C ALA A 312 -6.12 11.68 -17.47
N ILE A 313 -7.21 11.15 -16.93
CA ILE A 313 -7.37 9.71 -16.71
C ILE A 313 -8.56 9.30 -17.57
N ASP A 314 -8.40 8.31 -18.43
CA ASP A 314 -9.50 7.82 -19.26
C ASP A 314 -10.43 6.85 -18.50
N LYS A 315 -11.50 6.43 -19.17
CA LYS A 315 -12.50 5.48 -18.63
C LYS A 315 -11.92 4.12 -18.23
N ASP A 316 -10.72 3.78 -18.73
CA ASP A 316 -10.05 2.50 -18.50
C ASP A 316 -8.94 2.64 -17.44
N GLY A 317 -8.87 3.81 -16.76
CA GLY A 317 -7.92 4.12 -15.69
C GLY A 317 -6.53 4.57 -16.18
N VAL A 318 -6.33 4.74 -17.49
CA VAL A 318 -5.01 5.07 -18.06
C VAL A 318 -4.74 6.57 -17.93
N VAL A 319 -3.64 6.91 -17.26
CA VAL A 319 -3.15 8.29 -17.18
C VAL A 319 -2.53 8.68 -18.52
N ARG A 320 -3.01 9.78 -19.13
CA ARG A 320 -2.52 10.32 -20.40
C ARG A 320 -2.16 11.79 -20.24
N SER A 321 -1.00 12.21 -20.74
CA SER A 321 -0.60 13.62 -20.70
C SER A 321 -1.48 14.48 -21.61
N MET A 322 -1.71 15.73 -21.21
CA MET A 322 -2.46 16.71 -22.00
C MET A 322 -1.57 17.88 -22.42
N GLU A 323 -1.75 18.33 -23.67
CA GLU A 323 -1.21 19.59 -24.17
C GLU A 323 -2.37 20.41 -24.75
N ASN A 324 -2.55 21.64 -24.28
CA ASN A 324 -3.60 22.56 -24.72
C ASN A 324 -5.01 21.94 -24.74
N GLY A 325 -5.36 21.14 -23.73
CA GLY A 325 -6.65 20.44 -23.61
C GLY A 325 -6.79 19.14 -24.43
N ALA A 326 -5.84 18.84 -25.33
CA ALA A 326 -5.84 17.61 -26.12
C ALA A 326 -5.04 16.48 -25.44
N ILE A 327 -5.50 15.24 -25.58
CA ILE A 327 -4.81 14.03 -25.12
C ILE A 327 -3.66 13.68 -26.08
N VAL A 328 -2.45 13.47 -25.57
CA VAL A 328 -1.24 13.19 -26.38
C VAL A 328 -0.66 11.81 -26.06
N ASP A 329 -0.90 10.85 -26.95
CA ASP A 329 -0.53 9.44 -26.73
C ASP A 329 0.93 9.13 -27.11
N LYS A 330 1.82 9.02 -26.09
CA LYS A 330 2.78 7.90 -25.92
C LYS A 330 3.75 8.03 -24.72
N VAL A 331 3.26 7.86 -23.49
CA VAL A 331 3.96 7.03 -22.47
C VAL A 331 2.90 6.39 -21.57
N SER A 332 2.80 5.06 -21.54
CA SER A 332 1.98 4.38 -20.52
C SER A 332 2.77 4.27 -19.22
N LEU A 333 2.43 5.11 -18.24
CA LEU A 333 2.99 5.09 -16.88
C LEU A 333 1.88 4.85 -15.86
N ASN A 334 1.54 3.58 -15.65
CA ASN A 334 0.57 3.22 -14.60
C ASN A 334 1.07 3.73 -13.22
N PRO A 335 0.21 4.46 -12.47
CA PRO A 335 0.48 4.90 -11.11
C PRO A 335 0.32 3.72 -10.14
N VAL A 336 1.37 2.90 -10.02
CA VAL A 336 1.46 1.89 -8.96
C VAL A 336 1.72 2.63 -7.65
N MET A 337 0.99 2.28 -6.58
CA MET A 337 1.30 2.73 -5.23
C MET A 337 2.72 2.30 -4.86
N VAL A 338 3.61 3.28 -4.72
CA VAL A 338 4.80 3.12 -3.88
C VAL A 338 4.26 3.01 -2.44
N GLU A 339 4.64 1.97 -1.69
CA GLU A 339 4.36 1.93 -0.26
C GLU A 339 4.83 3.24 0.37
N ALA A 340 3.96 3.90 1.13
CA ALA A 340 4.30 5.16 1.77
C ALA A 340 5.36 4.92 2.85
N LEU A 341 6.64 5.00 2.44
CA LEU A 341 7.78 4.92 3.34
C LEU A 341 7.53 5.85 4.53
N PRO A 342 7.71 5.34 5.77
CA PRO A 342 7.08 5.92 6.95
C PRO A 342 7.43 7.40 7.08
N PRO A 343 6.45 8.26 7.42
CA PRO A 343 6.59 9.70 7.29
C PRO A 343 7.79 10.19 8.12
N ARG A 344 8.86 10.58 7.43
CA ARG A 344 10.05 11.17 8.06
C ARG A 344 9.59 12.35 8.92
N LEU A 345 9.98 12.33 10.20
CA LEU A 345 9.85 13.49 11.08
C LEU A 345 10.36 14.73 10.34
N LYS A 346 9.52 15.76 10.26
CA LYS A 346 9.89 17.03 9.62
C LYS A 346 10.58 17.89 10.68
N PRO A 347 11.82 18.36 10.45
CA PRO A 347 12.38 19.40 11.30
C PRO A 347 11.49 20.65 11.22
N PRO A 348 11.44 21.49 12.28
CA PRO A 348 10.60 22.68 12.31
C PRO A 348 10.92 23.62 11.14
N THR A 349 9.89 24.04 10.40
CA THR A 349 10.04 24.79 9.15
C THR A 349 10.43 26.25 9.41
N GLY A 350 11.73 26.53 9.39
CA GLY A 350 12.32 27.87 9.36
C GLY A 350 13.65 27.85 8.62
N LYS A 351 14.02 28.94 7.93
CA LYS A 351 15.28 29.00 7.16
C LYS A 351 16.53 29.04 8.04
N ASP A 352 16.36 29.34 9.32
CA ASP A 352 17.44 29.69 10.24
C ASP A 352 17.97 28.48 11.06
N PHE A 353 17.43 27.28 10.83
CA PHE A 353 17.81 26.03 11.53
C PHE A 353 18.81 25.15 10.75
N LEU A 354 19.38 25.64 9.65
CA LEU A 354 20.33 24.89 8.81
C LEU A 354 21.73 24.78 9.45
N GLU A 355 22.07 25.71 10.35
CA GLU A 355 23.29 25.69 11.17
C GLU A 355 22.97 25.08 12.54
N ILE A 356 23.58 23.93 12.83
CA ILE A 356 23.47 23.24 14.12
C ILE A 356 24.69 23.60 14.96
N LYS A 357 24.46 24.04 16.20
CA LYS A 357 25.55 24.40 17.12
C LYS A 357 26.09 23.15 17.81
N LEU A 358 27.41 23.10 18.05
CA LEU A 358 28.08 21.98 18.72
C LEU A 358 27.47 21.63 20.08
N GLN A 359 27.03 22.62 20.85
CA GLN A 359 26.33 22.47 22.14
C GLN A 359 24.99 21.71 22.08
N ASP A 360 24.40 21.57 20.89
CA ASP A 360 23.11 20.93 20.65
C ASP A 360 23.30 19.54 19.98
N LEU A 361 24.53 19.01 20.03
CA LEU A 361 24.93 17.67 19.56
C LEU A 361 25.60 16.85 20.68
N GLU A 362 25.19 15.60 20.81
CA GLU A 362 25.96 14.57 21.53
C GLU A 362 26.70 13.70 20.52
N LEU A 363 28.03 13.69 20.57
CA LEU A 363 28.87 12.76 19.80
C LEU A 363 28.97 11.42 20.55
N GLY A 364 28.80 10.31 19.84
CA GLY A 364 28.90 8.95 20.36
C GLY A 364 29.90 8.09 19.56
N ALA A 365 29.72 6.77 19.63
CA ALA A 365 30.63 5.82 19.01
C ALA A 365 30.71 5.97 17.47
N GLU A 366 31.91 5.73 16.92
CA GLU A 366 32.13 5.69 15.48
C GLU A 366 31.37 4.51 14.83
N LEU A 367 30.79 4.77 13.66
CA LEU A 367 30.07 3.80 12.82
C LEU A 367 30.92 3.30 11.65
N GLY A 368 31.90 4.09 11.22
CA GLY A 368 32.87 3.75 10.19
C GLY A 368 33.70 4.96 9.75
N GLN A 369 34.76 4.71 8.98
CA GLN A 369 35.63 5.73 8.39
C GLN A 369 35.60 5.61 6.86
N GLY A 370 35.82 6.73 6.17
CA GLY A 370 36.01 6.77 4.73
C GLY A 370 36.97 7.88 4.32
N GLU A 371 37.27 7.95 3.01
CA GLU A 371 38.25 8.84 2.38
C GLU A 371 38.13 10.33 2.79
N TYR A 372 36.94 10.78 3.19
CA TYR A 372 36.63 12.17 3.55
C TYR A 372 36.53 12.43 5.06
N GLY A 373 36.63 11.40 5.91
CA GLY A 373 36.50 11.52 7.38
C GLY A 373 35.64 10.43 8.03
N SER A 374 35.43 10.54 9.35
CA SER A 374 34.68 9.59 10.17
C SER A 374 33.17 9.83 10.14
N VAL A 375 32.39 8.76 10.32
CA VAL A 375 30.95 8.85 10.60
C VAL A 375 30.71 8.39 12.03
N LEU A 376 30.26 9.31 12.89
CA LEU A 376 29.88 9.06 14.27
C LEU A 376 28.37 8.81 14.39
N ARG A 377 27.96 7.95 15.32
CA ARG A 377 26.59 7.93 15.82
C ARG A 377 26.44 9.08 16.82
N GLY A 378 25.39 9.89 16.69
CA GLY A 378 25.13 10.96 17.65
C GLY A 378 23.66 11.15 17.98
N LYS A 379 23.39 12.17 18.79
CA LYS A 379 22.05 12.74 18.97
C LYS A 379 22.08 14.24 18.68
N TRP A 380 20.99 14.76 18.15
CA TRP A 380 20.76 16.19 17.93
C TRP A 380 19.55 16.64 18.74
N LYS A 381 19.71 17.79 19.41
CA LYS A 381 18.70 18.40 20.28
C LYS A 381 17.76 19.28 19.45
N MET A 382 16.49 18.88 19.36
CA MET A 382 15.53 19.57 18.50
C MET A 382 15.01 20.87 19.14
N PRO A 383 14.99 22.00 18.41
CA PRO A 383 14.44 23.27 18.89
C PRO A 383 12.91 23.30 18.75
N HIS A 384 12.19 22.78 19.75
CA HIS A 384 10.72 22.80 19.79
C HIS A 384 10.15 24.11 20.39
N LEU A 385 9.01 24.54 19.85
CA LEU A 385 8.25 25.69 20.34
C LEU A 385 7.54 25.45 21.69
N SER A 386 7.47 24.20 22.17
CA SER A 386 6.83 23.81 23.43
C SER A 386 7.73 24.00 24.67
N GLY A 387 9.04 24.19 24.48
CA GLY A 387 10.03 24.21 25.57
C GLY A 387 10.47 22.83 26.07
N GLU A 388 9.88 21.74 25.57
CA GLU A 388 10.35 20.38 25.82
C GLU A 388 11.56 20.04 24.94
N VAL A 389 12.53 19.31 25.50
CA VAL A 389 13.80 18.99 24.84
C VAL A 389 13.78 17.56 24.33
N GLU A 390 13.57 17.40 23.02
CA GLU A 390 13.64 16.11 22.33
C GLU A 390 15.02 15.88 21.70
N TRP A 391 15.53 14.64 21.78
CA TRP A 391 16.82 14.23 21.23
C TRP A 391 16.66 13.23 20.08
N GLN A 392 16.81 13.69 18.85
CA GLN A 392 16.75 12.87 17.65
C GLN A 392 18.09 12.13 17.44
N ALA A 393 18.05 10.81 17.20
CA ALA A 393 19.25 10.05 16.82
C ALA A 393 19.69 10.39 15.38
N VAL A 394 20.97 10.66 15.19
CA VAL A 394 21.56 11.16 13.93
C VAL A 394 22.87 10.43 13.59
N ALA A 395 23.24 10.45 12.31
CA ALA A 395 24.60 10.18 11.86
C ALA A 395 25.33 11.52 11.70
N ILE A 396 26.58 11.61 12.15
CA ILE A 396 27.39 12.84 12.11
C ILE A 396 28.67 12.53 11.36
N LYS A 397 28.79 13.01 10.12
CA LYS A 397 30.00 12.84 9.31
C LYS A 397 30.93 14.03 9.54
N THR A 398 32.12 13.79 10.07
CA THR A 398 33.19 14.78 10.16
C THR A 398 33.94 14.88 8.82
N LEU A 399 34.47 16.05 8.51
CA LEU A 399 35.48 16.26 7.48
C LEU A 399 36.87 16.17 8.11
N ASN A 400 37.83 15.49 7.48
CA ASN A 400 39.21 15.45 7.98
C ASN A 400 39.87 16.84 7.93
N GLU A 401 40.60 17.22 8.99
CA GLU A 401 41.14 18.58 9.16
C GLU A 401 42.21 18.93 8.10
N ASP A 402 42.97 17.95 7.62
CA ASP A 402 43.97 18.13 6.55
C ASP A 402 43.37 18.62 5.21
N LEU A 403 42.07 18.39 4.97
CA LEU A 403 41.37 18.77 3.74
C LEU A 403 40.77 20.20 3.78
N VAL A 404 40.78 20.86 4.95
CA VAL A 404 40.00 22.10 5.19
C VAL A 404 40.52 23.31 4.42
N THR A 405 41.79 23.30 3.97
CA THR A 405 42.51 24.53 3.58
C THR A 405 42.03 25.25 2.32
N ASN A 406 41.25 24.63 1.43
CA ASN A 406 40.77 25.28 0.19
C ASN A 406 39.31 24.97 -0.20
N ASP A 407 38.71 23.86 0.26
CA ASP A 407 37.46 23.34 -0.34
C ASP A 407 36.19 23.58 0.52
N THR A 408 36.33 24.23 1.69
CA THR A 408 35.22 24.44 2.63
C THR A 408 34.02 25.20 2.03
N GLU A 409 34.25 26.20 1.15
CA GLU A 409 33.13 26.90 0.50
C GLU A 409 32.38 26.02 -0.51
N SER A 410 33.07 25.14 -1.24
CA SER A 410 32.46 24.24 -2.21
C SER A 410 31.64 23.15 -1.49
N PHE A 411 32.20 22.58 -0.42
CA PHE A 411 31.55 21.61 0.47
C PHE A 411 30.29 22.19 1.11
N LEU A 412 30.34 23.45 1.56
CA LEU A 412 29.18 24.16 2.10
C LEU A 412 28.16 24.55 1.01
N ALA A 413 28.57 24.81 -0.23
CA ALA A 413 27.67 25.02 -1.35
C ALA A 413 26.94 23.72 -1.72
N GLU A 414 27.65 22.59 -1.74
CA GLU A 414 27.05 21.27 -1.98
C GLU A 414 26.08 20.88 -0.86
N ALA A 415 26.46 21.08 0.41
CA ALA A 415 25.57 20.91 1.56
C ALA A 415 24.30 21.78 1.47
N LYS A 416 24.42 23.06 1.06
CA LYS A 416 23.26 23.95 0.82
C LYS A 416 22.30 23.43 -0.26
N VAL A 417 22.82 22.74 -1.29
CA VAL A 417 21.96 22.06 -2.28
C VAL A 417 21.32 20.81 -1.66
N MET A 418 22.10 19.98 -0.97
CA MET A 418 21.62 18.73 -0.34
C MET A 418 20.56 18.94 0.75
N LEU A 419 20.59 20.06 1.48
CA LEU A 419 19.57 20.45 2.47
C LEU A 419 18.16 20.63 1.85
N ASN A 420 18.06 20.77 0.52
CA ASN A 420 16.80 20.87 -0.21
C ASN A 420 16.32 19.51 -0.78
N PHE A 421 16.99 18.40 -0.45
CA PHE A 421 16.60 17.06 -0.90
C PHE A 421 15.67 16.37 0.11
N ASP A 422 14.38 16.36 -0.21
CA ASP A 422 13.41 15.47 0.42
C ASP A 422 12.95 14.40 -0.58
N HIS A 423 13.58 13.22 -0.49
CA HIS A 423 13.24 12.01 -1.24
C HIS A 423 13.56 10.78 -0.39
N PRO A 424 12.67 9.78 -0.25
CA PRO A 424 12.83 8.73 0.76
C PRO A 424 13.92 7.70 0.40
N CYS A 425 14.44 7.69 -0.83
CA CYS A 425 15.60 6.89 -1.23
C CYS A 425 16.92 7.69 -1.29
N ILE A 426 16.96 8.90 -0.72
CA ILE A 426 18.17 9.73 -0.57
C ILE A 426 18.35 10.04 0.91
N VAL A 427 19.56 9.84 1.45
CA VAL A 427 19.87 10.13 2.86
C VAL A 427 19.65 11.61 3.15
N ARG A 428 18.72 11.95 4.05
CA ARG A 428 18.40 13.34 4.35
C ARG A 428 19.55 13.99 5.15
N LEU A 429 20.09 15.08 4.62
CA LEU A 429 20.92 16.03 5.36
C LEU A 429 20.00 16.92 6.21
N ILE A 430 20.25 16.99 7.52
CA ILE A 430 19.44 17.72 8.51
C ILE A 430 20.00 19.13 8.73
N GLY A 431 21.33 19.25 8.80
CA GLY A 431 22.03 20.52 9.05
C GLY A 431 23.54 20.37 8.98
N VAL A 432 24.25 21.48 9.17
CA VAL A 432 25.72 21.56 9.19
C VAL A 432 26.17 22.20 10.50
N CYS A 433 27.25 21.71 11.11
CA CYS A 433 27.91 22.33 12.26
C CYS A 433 29.29 22.84 11.85
N HIS A 434 29.49 24.16 11.94
CA HIS A 434 30.68 24.88 11.46
C HIS A 434 31.90 24.85 12.40
N GLY A 435 31.77 24.30 13.61
CA GLY A 435 32.93 24.12 14.50
C GLY A 435 33.94 23.10 13.96
N PRO A 436 35.22 23.14 14.36
CA PRO A 436 36.20 22.12 13.98
C PRO A 436 35.97 20.80 14.74
N PRO A 437 36.03 19.63 14.07
CA PRO A 437 36.04 19.43 12.63
C PRO A 437 34.66 19.68 12.01
N LEU A 438 34.61 20.20 10.78
CA LEU A 438 33.36 20.52 10.08
C LEU A 438 32.46 19.27 9.98
N MET A 439 31.17 19.41 10.36
CA MET A 439 30.26 18.26 10.50
C MET A 439 28.98 18.39 9.67
N LEU A 440 28.62 17.31 8.98
CA LEU A 440 27.32 17.11 8.34
C LEU A 440 26.44 16.21 9.22
N ILE A 441 25.25 16.70 9.59
CA ILE A 441 24.30 15.98 10.44
C ILE A 441 23.21 15.36 9.54
N GLN A 442 23.09 14.04 9.55
CA GLN A 442 22.23 13.25 8.66
C GLN A 442 21.27 12.35 9.45
N GLU A 443 20.21 11.87 8.81
CA GLU A 443 19.33 10.85 9.43
C GLU A 443 20.11 9.55 9.71
N LEU A 444 19.91 8.96 10.89
CA LEU A 444 20.60 7.72 11.26
C LEU A 444 19.94 6.51 10.60
N LEU A 445 20.46 6.09 9.44
CA LEU A 445 20.20 4.77 8.87
C LEU A 445 21.05 3.74 9.66
N PRO A 446 20.47 2.87 10.50
CA PRO A 446 21.25 2.24 11.56
C PRO A 446 22.26 1.18 11.11
N ASN A 447 22.24 0.77 9.82
CA ASN A 447 22.64 -0.57 9.41
C ASN A 447 23.71 -0.69 8.31
N GLY A 448 24.52 0.34 8.08
CA GLY A 448 25.65 0.25 7.17
C GLY A 448 25.22 0.16 5.70
N SER A 449 26.11 -0.36 4.84
CA SER A 449 25.93 -0.31 3.39
C SER A 449 25.34 -1.58 2.77
N LEU A 450 24.86 -1.44 1.54
CA LEU A 450 24.47 -2.53 0.66
C LEU A 450 25.68 -3.37 0.22
N LEU A 451 26.89 -2.78 0.13
CA LEU A 451 28.09 -3.57 -0.18
C LEU A 451 28.39 -4.56 0.94
N ASP A 452 28.27 -4.13 2.20
CA ASP A 452 28.35 -5.02 3.35
C ASP A 452 27.25 -6.08 3.21
N PHE A 453 25.98 -5.69 3.27
CA PHE A 453 24.84 -6.62 3.30
C PHE A 453 24.83 -7.71 2.20
N LEU A 454 25.30 -7.39 0.98
CA LEU A 454 25.40 -8.35 -0.13
C LEU A 454 26.48 -9.43 0.06
N LEU A 455 27.56 -9.10 0.77
CA LEU A 455 28.68 -10.00 1.07
C LEU A 455 28.49 -10.67 2.44
N ASP A 456 27.78 -9.98 3.34
CA ASP A 456 27.38 -10.38 4.68
C ASP A 456 26.41 -11.56 4.72
N TYR A 457 25.38 -11.54 3.86
CA TYR A 457 24.22 -12.43 3.94
C TYR A 457 23.75 -12.98 2.58
N PRO A 458 24.61 -13.65 1.78
CA PRO A 458 24.21 -14.24 0.51
C PRO A 458 23.01 -15.20 0.61
N GLU A 459 22.79 -15.82 1.78
CA GLU A 459 21.70 -16.77 2.06
C GLU A 459 20.35 -16.11 2.45
N ARG A 460 20.35 -14.84 2.88
CA ARG A 460 19.11 -14.11 3.24
C ARG A 460 18.51 -13.33 2.07
N ILE A 461 19.25 -13.20 0.97
CA ILE A 461 18.88 -12.38 -0.17
C ILE A 461 18.06 -13.22 -1.14
N ASN A 462 16.77 -12.92 -1.29
CA ASN A 462 16.01 -13.46 -2.42
C ASN A 462 16.44 -12.70 -3.69
N LEU A 463 17.42 -13.28 -4.40
CA LEU A 463 17.99 -12.76 -5.65
C LEU A 463 16.93 -12.38 -6.70
N ARG A 464 15.73 -12.97 -6.65
CA ARG A 464 14.63 -12.69 -7.59
C ARG A 464 13.76 -11.49 -7.19
N SER A 465 13.67 -11.12 -5.92
CA SER A 465 12.85 -9.98 -5.47
C SER A 465 13.67 -8.78 -4.99
N ASP A 466 14.73 -9.04 -4.23
CA ASP A 466 15.30 -8.03 -3.35
C ASP A 466 16.31 -7.15 -4.09
N ILE A 467 17.15 -7.77 -4.93
CA ILE A 467 18.03 -7.06 -5.87
C ILE A 467 17.23 -6.12 -6.79
N PHE A 468 16.06 -6.55 -7.27
CA PHE A 468 15.20 -5.73 -8.12
C PHE A 468 14.53 -4.58 -7.35
N ARG A 469 14.10 -4.83 -6.11
CA ARG A 469 13.57 -3.80 -5.21
C ARG A 469 14.61 -2.73 -4.88
N TRP A 470 15.83 -3.13 -4.53
CA TRP A 470 16.94 -2.19 -4.29
C TRP A 470 17.34 -1.45 -5.57
N ALA A 471 17.51 -2.14 -6.70
CA ALA A 471 17.82 -1.49 -7.98
C ALA A 471 16.76 -0.46 -8.39
N GLY A 472 15.48 -0.77 -8.17
CA GLY A 472 14.36 0.17 -8.36
C GLY A 472 14.45 1.38 -7.43
N GLN A 473 14.71 1.18 -6.14
CA GLN A 473 14.85 2.26 -5.15
C GLN A 473 16.07 3.16 -5.42
N ILE A 474 17.22 2.57 -5.78
CA ILE A 474 18.45 3.27 -6.18
C ILE A 474 18.15 4.11 -7.43
N ALA A 475 17.56 3.52 -8.47
CA ALA A 475 17.23 4.23 -9.70
C ALA A 475 16.19 5.34 -9.47
N MET A 476 15.23 5.16 -8.55
CA MET A 476 14.29 6.20 -8.12
C MET A 476 15.01 7.38 -7.45
N GLY A 477 15.95 7.11 -6.53
CA GLY A 477 16.80 8.11 -5.91
C GLY A 477 17.68 8.87 -6.92
N MET A 478 18.33 8.16 -7.84
CA MET A 478 19.18 8.79 -8.87
C MET A 478 18.35 9.60 -9.88
N ASN A 479 17.17 9.13 -10.28
CA ASN A 479 16.22 9.91 -11.09
C ASN A 479 15.75 11.19 -10.35
N TYR A 480 15.60 11.16 -9.02
CA TYR A 480 15.36 12.37 -8.25
C TYR A 480 16.54 13.35 -8.31
N LEU A 481 17.78 12.88 -8.09
CA LEU A 481 18.97 13.74 -8.19
C LEU A 481 19.15 14.31 -9.61
N GLU A 482 18.94 13.49 -10.64
CA GLU A 482 18.90 13.88 -12.06
C GLU A 482 17.87 15.01 -12.29
N SER A 483 16.66 14.89 -11.73
CA SER A 483 15.63 15.95 -11.80
C SER A 483 16.01 17.24 -11.06
N LYS A 484 16.87 17.15 -10.04
CA LYS A 484 17.46 18.30 -9.31
C LYS A 484 18.74 18.83 -9.98
N LYS A 485 19.16 18.26 -11.12
CA LYS A 485 20.43 18.54 -11.82
C LYS A 485 21.67 18.31 -10.94
N PHE A 486 21.57 17.38 -9.99
CA PHE A 486 22.65 17.02 -9.07
C PHE A 486 23.34 15.73 -9.51
N VAL A 487 24.68 15.72 -9.46
CA VAL A 487 25.50 14.57 -9.88
C VAL A 487 26.13 13.95 -8.64
N HIS A 488 25.79 12.68 -8.35
CA HIS A 488 26.23 11.97 -7.13
C HIS A 488 27.76 11.73 -7.06
N ARG A 489 28.45 11.74 -8.21
CA ARG A 489 29.90 11.48 -8.40
C ARG A 489 30.39 10.09 -7.97
N ASP A 490 30.18 9.68 -6.71
CA ASP A 490 30.56 8.35 -6.18
C ASP A 490 29.33 7.44 -5.95
N LEU A 491 28.71 6.94 -7.01
CA LEU A 491 27.63 5.94 -6.90
C LEU A 491 28.19 4.52 -6.84
N ALA A 492 28.24 3.95 -5.64
CA ALA A 492 28.71 2.59 -5.39
C ALA A 492 27.88 1.92 -4.28
N ALA A 493 27.93 0.58 -4.20
CA ALA A 493 27.18 -0.19 -3.19
C ALA A 493 27.54 0.19 -1.74
N ARG A 494 28.78 0.64 -1.49
CA ARG A 494 29.25 1.22 -0.21
C ARG A 494 28.47 2.46 0.24
N ASN A 495 27.87 3.21 -0.68
CA ASN A 495 27.20 4.49 -0.43
C ASN A 495 25.67 4.37 -0.45
N ILE A 496 25.14 3.15 -0.59
CA ILE A 496 23.70 2.85 -0.50
C ILE A 496 23.47 2.23 0.87
N LEU A 497 22.78 2.94 1.78
CA LEU A 497 22.62 2.53 3.18
C LEU A 497 21.30 1.78 3.45
N LEU A 498 21.33 0.82 4.37
CA LEU A 498 20.27 -0.17 4.57
C LEU A 498 19.62 -0.19 5.98
N LYS A 499 18.71 -1.16 6.19
CA LYS A 499 17.91 -1.33 7.42
C LYS A 499 18.19 -2.61 8.25
N ASP A 500 19.14 -3.49 7.88
CA ASP A 500 19.67 -4.64 8.69
C ASP A 500 21.14 -5.03 8.29
N LYS A 501 21.90 -5.88 9.05
CA LYS A 501 23.41 -5.88 9.11
C LYS A 501 24.25 -7.19 9.18
N THR A 502 25.53 -7.13 8.73
CA THR A 502 26.81 -7.84 9.13
C THR A 502 27.04 -9.32 8.76
N LYS A 503 28.20 -9.80 8.22
CA LYS A 503 29.55 -9.23 7.87
C LYS A 503 30.25 -10.13 6.77
N VAL A 504 31.16 -9.78 5.83
CA VAL A 504 31.89 -8.53 5.43
C VAL A 504 32.51 -8.63 3.98
N VAL A 505 33.30 -7.61 3.54
CA VAL A 505 33.76 -7.22 2.15
C VAL A 505 35.01 -7.98 1.58
N GLU A 506 35.31 -8.17 0.26
CA GLU A 506 36.04 -7.26 -0.71
C GLU A 506 36.38 -7.88 -2.13
N MET A 507 36.62 -7.07 -3.20
CA MET A 507 37.52 -7.26 -4.40
C MET A 507 37.15 -6.41 -5.66
N ILE A 508 37.85 -5.28 -5.99
CA ILE A 508 37.77 -4.60 -7.32
C ILE A 508 39.08 -3.84 -7.72
N GLU A 509 40.16 -4.52 -8.14
CA GLU A 509 41.43 -3.84 -8.56
C GLU A 509 42.16 -4.47 -9.77
N ARG A 510 41.45 -4.98 -10.80
CA ARG A 510 42.13 -5.59 -11.98
C ARG A 510 41.67 -5.14 -13.37
N GLY A 511 40.73 -4.20 -13.48
CA GLY A 511 40.25 -3.66 -14.77
C GLY A 511 39.42 -4.63 -15.63
N GLU A 512 39.53 -5.94 -15.39
CA GLU A 512 38.62 -6.98 -15.85
C GLU A 512 37.16 -6.56 -15.58
N ARG A 513 36.29 -6.70 -16.59
CA ARG A 513 34.86 -6.48 -16.42
C ARG A 513 34.24 -7.74 -15.82
N LEU A 514 33.41 -7.58 -14.80
CA LEU A 514 32.77 -8.70 -14.12
C LEU A 514 32.00 -9.59 -15.12
N SER A 515 32.41 -10.85 -15.22
CA SER A 515 31.63 -11.90 -15.86
C SER A 515 30.24 -11.99 -15.22
N ARG A 516 29.22 -12.42 -15.99
CA ARG A 516 27.84 -12.52 -15.50
C ARG A 516 27.80 -13.27 -14.15
N PRO A 517 27.35 -12.63 -13.05
CA PRO A 517 27.28 -13.30 -11.76
C PRO A 517 26.37 -14.53 -11.83
N ASN A 518 26.70 -15.56 -11.06
CA ASN A 518 25.86 -16.76 -10.97
C ASN A 518 24.42 -16.37 -10.58
N ASN A 519 23.44 -17.00 -11.23
CA ASN A 519 22.01 -16.71 -11.13
C ASN A 519 21.55 -15.30 -11.59
N CYS A 520 22.43 -14.43 -12.10
CA CYS A 520 22.03 -13.14 -12.69
C CYS A 520 21.29 -13.37 -14.03
N PRO A 521 20.05 -12.86 -14.21
CA PRO A 521 19.32 -12.99 -15.47
C PRO A 521 20.00 -12.26 -16.62
N GLU A 522 19.93 -12.83 -17.83
CA GLU A 522 20.70 -12.35 -19.00
C GLU A 522 20.28 -10.95 -19.46
N ASN A 523 19.00 -10.62 -19.32
CA ASN A 523 18.48 -9.28 -19.56
C ASN A 523 18.99 -8.23 -18.54
N VAL A 524 19.17 -8.62 -17.26
CA VAL A 524 19.81 -7.75 -16.25
C VAL A 524 21.28 -7.53 -16.61
N TYR A 525 22.01 -8.60 -16.91
CA TYR A 525 23.43 -8.48 -17.28
C TYR A 525 23.64 -7.68 -18.57
N ALA A 526 22.77 -7.85 -19.57
CA ALA A 526 22.76 -7.00 -20.76
C ALA A 526 22.53 -5.50 -20.43
N LYS A 527 21.73 -5.19 -19.41
CA LYS A 527 21.57 -3.81 -18.93
C LYS A 527 22.80 -3.30 -18.19
N MET A 528 23.48 -4.14 -17.40
CA MET A 528 24.75 -3.80 -16.75
C MET A 528 25.82 -3.47 -17.80
N LEU A 529 25.91 -4.26 -18.88
CA LEU A 529 26.79 -3.98 -20.02
C LEU A 529 26.41 -2.67 -20.74
N GLN A 530 25.12 -2.32 -20.83
CA GLN A 530 24.67 -1.02 -21.36
C GLN A 530 25.05 0.16 -20.43
N CYS A 531 25.01 0.00 -19.11
CA CYS A 531 25.55 0.99 -18.17
C CYS A 531 27.07 1.17 -18.30
N TRP A 532 27.78 0.15 -18.77
CA TRP A 532 29.23 0.12 -18.95
C TRP A 532 29.71 0.44 -20.38
N GLN A 533 28.85 1.00 -21.24
CA GLN A 533 29.27 1.49 -22.56
C GLN A 533 30.34 2.57 -22.44
N TYR A 534 31.31 2.54 -23.35
CA TYR A 534 32.45 3.48 -23.31
C TYR A 534 31.98 4.91 -23.54
N GLU A 535 31.22 5.15 -24.61
CA GLU A 535 30.66 6.45 -24.92
C GLU A 535 29.53 6.84 -23.96
N PRO A 536 29.52 8.06 -23.38
CA PRO A 536 28.47 8.47 -22.44
C PRO A 536 27.06 8.50 -23.04
N MET A 537 26.92 8.73 -24.35
CA MET A 537 25.63 8.84 -25.04
C MET A 537 24.93 7.49 -25.24
N ASP A 538 25.69 6.39 -25.28
CA ASP A 538 25.16 5.03 -25.42
C ASP A 538 24.74 4.42 -24.07
N ARG A 539 24.98 5.12 -22.96
CA ARG A 539 24.57 4.69 -21.62
C ARG A 539 23.11 5.07 -21.35
N PRO A 540 22.30 4.19 -20.76
CA PRO A 540 20.90 4.49 -20.44
C PRO A 540 20.80 5.51 -19.29
N ALA A 541 20.01 6.58 -19.49
CA ALA A 541 19.67 7.55 -18.45
C ALA A 541 18.95 6.90 -17.25
N PHE A 542 18.99 7.54 -16.07
CA PHE A 542 18.43 6.94 -14.85
C PHE A 542 16.92 6.70 -14.94
N LYS A 543 16.17 7.58 -15.60
CA LYS A 543 14.75 7.36 -15.95
C LYS A 543 14.53 6.04 -16.73
N THR A 544 15.42 5.69 -17.65
CA THR A 544 15.36 4.46 -18.46
C THR A 544 15.71 3.23 -17.62
N LEU A 545 16.68 3.35 -16.71
CA LEU A 545 17.03 2.27 -15.77
C LEU A 545 15.93 2.03 -14.74
N PHE A 546 15.33 3.08 -14.19
CA PHE A 546 14.18 2.99 -13.29
C PHE A 546 13.00 2.27 -13.95
N ASN A 547 12.62 2.68 -15.17
CA ASN A 547 11.55 2.03 -15.93
C ASN A 547 11.88 0.56 -16.24
N PHE A 548 13.13 0.24 -16.55
CA PHE A 548 13.58 -1.13 -16.80
C PHE A 548 13.46 -2.01 -15.54
N PHE A 549 14.05 -1.62 -14.41
CA PHE A 549 13.94 -2.39 -13.18
C PHE A 549 12.50 -2.44 -12.63
N LYS A 550 11.72 -1.36 -12.75
CA LYS A 550 10.27 -1.35 -12.48
C LYS A 550 9.54 -2.41 -13.32
N SER A 551 9.85 -2.53 -14.62
CA SER A 551 9.25 -3.57 -15.48
C SER A 551 9.66 -5.00 -15.11
N MET A 552 10.82 -5.18 -14.47
CA MET A 552 11.27 -6.47 -13.96
C MET A 552 10.65 -6.84 -12.61
N MET A 553 10.27 -5.87 -11.79
CA MET A 553 9.43 -6.11 -10.60
C MET A 553 8.00 -6.58 -10.97
N VAL A 554 7.56 -6.35 -12.22
CA VAL A 554 6.33 -6.95 -12.79
C VAL A 554 6.58 -8.39 -13.29
N TYR A 555 7.83 -8.85 -13.35
CA TYR A 555 8.25 -10.09 -14.02
C TYR A 555 8.90 -11.14 -13.09
N THR A 556 8.55 -11.14 -11.80
CA THR A 556 9.00 -12.16 -10.83
C THR A 556 8.01 -13.33 -10.65
N ASN A 557 7.36 -13.75 -11.75
CA ASN A 557 6.46 -14.91 -11.81
C ASN A 557 6.87 -15.89 -12.92
N VAL A 558 8.11 -16.39 -12.87
CA VAL A 558 8.60 -17.45 -13.79
C VAL A 558 9.41 -18.50 -13.03
N LYS A 559 8.88 -19.74 -13.01
CA LYS A 559 9.45 -21.00 -12.48
C LYS A 559 9.85 -20.98 -11.00
#